data_AF-A0A7I7RAM0-F1
#
_entry.id   AF-A0A7I7RAM0-F1
#
_cell.length_a   1.000
_cell.length_b   1.000
_cell.length_c   1.000
_cell.angle_alpha   90.00
_cell.angle_beta   90.00
_cell.angle_gamma   90.00
#
_symmetry.space_group_name_H-M   'P 1'
#
loop_
_entity.id
_entity.type
_entity.pdbx_description
1 polymer ?
#
loop_
_entity_poly.entity_id
_entity_poly.type
_entity_poly.pdbx_seq_one_letter_code
_entity_poly.pdbx_strand_id
1 'polypeptide(L)'
;MTDNPRADVVSRQYERWTYPPPINDLQAWSATNWEWFDPSHAHRVLWPDREYRPDLDILIAGCGTNQAAVFAFNNPQAKVVAVDISAASLGHQQYLKDKHGLWNLELHQLPIEELSTLGRDFDLAISTGVLHHMAEPEVGMKAIADQLRPDGVACIMLYARYGRIGIEILESVFQDLGLEQNDESIQTVRQAIRLLSPDHPVQPYIKIAGDLFADSGLVDTFLHGRAKSYDVDGCIDLAKSAGLDFQGWLLKAPYYAHDVAVPHGGFYDKVNALPEEKIWSVMERIHTLNARHFFIATRPERPKSSYTIDFSTPESLDYVPLFRFKCGLNNDEIFRSGWRMPLNPAQLPFVQSIDGRRSIRQIAADLAQAAGPARGSAADLEKFGRKLFQSLWRLDFVAIDLSARS
;
A
#
# COMPACT_ATOMS: atom_id res chain seq x y z
N MET A 1 11.00 12.99 29.35
CA MET A 1 9.96 13.98 29.05
C MET A 1 9.18 13.41 27.89
N THR A 2 7.92 13.04 28.10
CA THR A 2 7.04 12.59 27.01
C THR A 2 6.82 13.79 26.10
N ASP A 3 7.29 13.72 24.85
CA ASP A 3 7.05 14.76 23.84
C ASP A 3 5.54 14.93 23.69
N ASN A 4 5.03 16.14 23.94
CA ASN A 4 3.61 16.42 23.73
C ASN A 4 3.33 16.42 22.22
N PRO A 5 2.52 15.48 21.68
CA PRO A 5 2.31 15.36 20.24
C PRO A 5 1.66 16.60 19.61
N ARG A 6 1.02 17.47 20.41
CA ARG A 6 0.44 18.74 19.94
C ARG A 6 1.45 19.88 19.80
N ALA A 7 2.66 19.73 20.30
CA ALA A 7 3.66 20.80 20.34
C ALA A 7 5.09 20.30 20.11
N ASP A 8 5.25 19.12 19.50
CA ASP A 8 6.56 18.55 19.17
C ASP A 8 7.11 19.06 17.83
N VAL A 9 8.21 18.47 17.37
CA VAL A 9 8.84 18.85 16.09
C VAL A 9 7.96 18.53 14.87
N VAL A 10 7.17 17.45 14.95
CA VAL A 10 6.33 16.97 13.84
C VAL A 10 5.11 17.85 13.66
N SER A 11 4.42 18.19 14.76
CA SER A 11 3.29 19.14 14.73
C SER A 11 3.69 20.49 14.15
N ARG A 12 4.83 21.07 14.59
CA ARG A 12 5.34 22.33 14.04
C ARG A 12 5.67 22.25 12.55
N GLN A 13 6.24 21.14 12.10
CA GLN A 13 6.56 20.94 10.69
C GLN A 13 5.29 20.96 9.84
N TYR A 14 4.27 20.15 10.17
CA TYR A 14 3.05 20.05 9.34
C TYR A 14 2.10 21.24 9.48
N GLU A 15 2.23 22.05 10.53
CA GLU A 15 1.54 23.34 10.62
C GLU A 15 2.15 24.38 9.66
N ARG A 16 3.48 24.37 9.50
CA ARG A 16 4.19 25.29 8.59
C ARG A 16 4.23 24.80 7.14
N TRP A 17 4.45 23.51 6.95
CA TRP A 17 4.69 22.85 5.68
C TRP A 17 3.61 21.79 5.45
N THR A 18 2.41 22.25 5.11
CA THR A 18 1.25 21.38 4.87
C THR A 18 1.58 20.30 3.84
N TYR A 19 1.34 19.04 4.22
CA TYR A 19 1.72 17.87 3.44
C TYR A 19 0.65 16.76 3.54
N PRO A 20 0.37 16.01 2.45
CA PRO A 20 0.88 16.20 1.10
C PRO A 20 0.46 17.57 0.50
N PRO A 21 1.09 18.02 -0.60
CA PRO A 21 0.71 19.28 -1.25
C PRO A 21 -0.81 19.38 -1.45
N PRO A 22 -1.47 20.48 -1.04
CA PRO A 22 -2.91 20.61 -1.14
C PRO A 22 -3.41 20.50 -2.58
N ILE A 23 -4.45 19.68 -2.79
CA ILE A 23 -5.13 19.57 -4.09
C ILE A 23 -6.31 20.53 -4.15
N ASN A 24 -6.59 21.07 -5.34
CA ASN A 24 -7.66 22.05 -5.49
C ASN A 24 -9.03 21.42 -5.74
N ASP A 25 -9.10 20.22 -6.31
CA ASP A 25 -10.35 19.61 -6.77
C ASP A 25 -10.27 18.08 -6.77
N LEU A 26 -11.23 17.44 -6.09
CA LEU A 26 -11.26 15.98 -5.94
C LEU A 26 -11.59 15.26 -7.25
N GLN A 27 -12.46 15.83 -8.07
CA GLN A 27 -12.86 15.22 -9.33
C GLN A 27 -11.69 15.25 -10.33
N ALA A 28 -11.02 16.41 -10.45
CA ALA A 28 -9.85 16.55 -11.30
C ALA A 28 -8.69 15.65 -10.84
N TRP A 29 -8.44 15.57 -9.53
CA TRP A 29 -7.40 14.71 -8.98
C TRP A 29 -7.69 13.22 -9.21
N SER A 30 -8.92 12.78 -8.96
CA SER A 30 -9.33 11.36 -9.08
C SER A 30 -9.40 10.87 -10.53
N ALA A 31 -9.33 11.76 -11.52
CA ALA A 31 -9.28 11.38 -12.93
C ALA A 31 -7.99 10.62 -13.28
N THR A 32 -6.87 10.94 -12.61
CA THR A 32 -5.55 10.38 -12.90
C THR A 32 -4.84 9.80 -11.68
N ASN A 33 -5.37 10.01 -10.47
CA ASN A 33 -4.78 9.53 -9.22
C ASN A 33 -5.80 8.71 -8.43
N TRP A 34 -5.32 7.90 -7.49
CA TRP A 34 -6.15 7.13 -6.57
C TRP A 34 -5.38 6.84 -5.28
N GLU A 35 -6.11 6.56 -4.20
CA GLU A 35 -5.54 6.15 -2.93
C GLU A 35 -5.44 4.62 -2.85
N TRP A 36 -4.27 4.08 -2.52
CA TRP A 36 -4.01 2.64 -2.62
C TRP A 36 -4.95 1.77 -1.78
N PHE A 37 -5.31 2.23 -0.58
CA PHE A 37 -6.16 1.51 0.37
C PHE A 37 -7.67 1.78 0.19
N ASP A 38 -8.08 2.58 -0.81
CA ASP A 38 -9.49 2.92 -1.01
C ASP A 38 -10.33 1.66 -1.31
N PRO A 39 -11.34 1.35 -0.48
CA PRO A 39 -12.07 0.10 -0.60
C PRO A 39 -12.87 0.01 -1.91
N SER A 40 -13.21 1.14 -2.56
CA SER A 40 -13.86 1.14 -3.88
C SER A 40 -13.11 0.31 -4.94
N HIS A 41 -11.80 0.14 -4.78
CA HIS A 41 -10.98 -0.67 -5.67
C HIS A 41 -10.04 -1.66 -4.97
N ALA A 42 -9.80 -1.50 -3.67
CA ALA A 42 -8.95 -2.39 -2.89
C ALA A 42 -9.72 -3.48 -2.14
N HIS A 43 -11.08 -3.44 -2.09
CA HIS A 43 -11.87 -4.33 -1.22
C HIS A 43 -11.45 -5.80 -1.33
N ARG A 44 -11.22 -6.30 -2.54
CA ARG A 44 -10.92 -7.71 -2.75
C ARG A 44 -9.56 -8.13 -2.18
N VAL A 45 -8.66 -7.18 -1.93
CA VAL A 45 -7.39 -7.43 -1.23
C VAL A 45 -7.57 -7.34 0.30
N LEU A 46 -8.50 -6.51 0.77
CA LEU A 46 -8.77 -6.28 2.19
C LEU A 46 -9.68 -7.38 2.79
N TRP A 47 -10.74 -7.74 2.07
CA TRP A 47 -11.74 -8.77 2.39
C TRP A 47 -12.02 -9.65 1.15
N PRO A 48 -11.17 -10.65 0.89
CA PRO A 48 -11.34 -11.49 -0.29
C PRO A 48 -12.51 -12.50 -0.17
N ASP A 49 -13.05 -12.72 1.02
CA ASP A 49 -14.08 -13.71 1.36
C ASP A 49 -15.52 -13.25 1.18
N ARG A 50 -15.76 -12.00 0.81
CA ARG A 50 -17.09 -11.41 0.80
C ARG A 50 -17.26 -10.39 -0.30
N GLU A 51 -18.51 -10.05 -0.60
CA GLU A 51 -18.83 -9.00 -1.56
C GLU A 51 -18.54 -7.60 -1.00
N TYR A 52 -18.32 -6.64 -1.91
CA TYR A 52 -18.08 -5.25 -1.54
C TYR A 52 -19.26 -4.67 -0.75
N ARG A 53 -18.95 -4.05 0.38
CA ARG A 53 -19.91 -3.32 1.21
C ARG A 53 -19.65 -1.81 1.08
N PRO A 54 -20.63 -1.00 0.63
CA PRO A 54 -20.42 0.43 0.40
C PRO A 54 -20.56 1.31 1.66
N ASP A 55 -21.20 0.84 2.73
CA ASP A 55 -21.51 1.57 3.96
C ASP A 55 -20.51 1.31 5.10
N LEU A 56 -19.21 1.34 4.78
CA LEU A 56 -18.14 1.15 5.76
C LEU A 56 -18.00 2.33 6.73
N ASP A 57 -17.67 2.05 7.98
CA ASP A 57 -17.14 3.05 8.90
C ASP A 57 -15.60 3.06 8.77
N ILE A 58 -15.05 4.17 8.30
CA ILE A 58 -13.64 4.33 7.92
C ILE A 58 -12.96 5.37 8.81
N LEU A 59 -11.83 5.02 9.41
CA LEU A 59 -10.93 5.94 10.10
C LEU A 59 -9.72 6.27 9.21
N ILE A 60 -9.45 7.56 9.02
CA ILE A 60 -8.18 8.05 8.46
C ILE A 60 -7.37 8.71 9.59
N ALA A 61 -6.36 8.00 10.09
CA ALA A 61 -5.52 8.41 11.20
C ALA A 61 -4.26 9.15 10.69
N GLY A 62 -4.21 10.47 10.94
CA GLY A 62 -3.23 11.38 10.34
C GLY A 62 -3.57 11.63 8.88
N CYS A 63 -4.70 12.29 8.64
CA CYS A 63 -5.27 12.42 7.29
C CYS A 63 -4.50 13.34 6.35
N GLY A 64 -3.61 14.17 6.90
CA GLY A 64 -2.96 15.25 6.18
C GLY A 64 -3.98 16.09 5.42
N THR A 65 -3.51 16.66 4.32
CA THR A 65 -4.24 17.66 3.56
C THR A 65 -5.41 17.09 2.73
N ASN A 66 -5.30 15.86 2.21
CA ASN A 66 -6.16 15.41 1.10
C ASN A 66 -6.88 14.08 1.32
N GLN A 67 -6.28 13.10 2.02
CA GLN A 67 -6.67 11.69 1.92
C GLN A 67 -8.12 11.45 2.37
N ALA A 68 -8.54 12.02 3.50
CA ALA A 68 -9.90 11.82 4.00
C ALA A 68 -10.99 12.33 3.06
N ALA A 69 -10.82 13.51 2.45
CA ALA A 69 -11.74 14.02 1.44
C ALA A 69 -11.81 13.12 0.21
N VAL A 70 -10.67 12.58 -0.25
CA VAL A 70 -10.65 11.61 -1.38
C VAL A 70 -11.46 10.36 -1.04
N PHE A 71 -11.24 9.77 0.14
CA PHE A 71 -11.99 8.58 0.58
C PHE A 71 -13.49 8.85 0.67
N ALA A 72 -13.88 9.97 1.29
CA ALA A 72 -15.28 10.35 1.43
C ALA A 72 -15.96 10.60 0.07
N PHE A 73 -15.25 11.20 -0.88
CA PHE A 73 -15.72 11.45 -2.24
C PHE A 73 -15.93 10.16 -3.05
N ASN A 74 -14.99 9.22 -2.98
CA ASN A 74 -15.07 7.96 -3.71
C ASN A 74 -16.07 6.97 -3.10
N ASN A 75 -16.36 7.09 -1.80
CA ASN A 75 -17.23 6.17 -1.05
C ASN A 75 -18.41 6.92 -0.41
N PRO A 76 -19.39 7.40 -1.21
CA PRO A 76 -20.45 8.30 -0.72
C PRO A 76 -21.42 7.67 0.30
N GLN A 77 -21.43 6.34 0.43
CA GLN A 77 -22.25 5.62 1.42
C GLN A 77 -21.47 5.28 2.69
N ALA A 78 -20.14 5.36 2.67
CA ALA A 78 -19.29 5.13 3.84
C ALA A 78 -19.36 6.34 4.78
N LYS A 79 -19.09 6.12 6.07
CA LYS A 79 -18.84 7.20 7.05
C LYS A 79 -17.35 7.30 7.28
N VAL A 80 -16.77 8.45 6.98
CA VAL A 80 -15.34 8.70 7.12
C VAL A 80 -15.11 9.60 8.32
N VAL A 81 -14.33 9.14 9.28
CA VAL A 81 -13.81 9.96 10.38
C VAL A 81 -12.33 10.15 10.15
N ALA A 82 -11.86 11.38 10.22
CA ALA A 82 -10.46 11.71 10.00
C ALA A 82 -9.91 12.51 11.17
N VAL A 83 -8.69 12.16 11.56
CA VAL A 83 -7.96 12.87 12.62
C VAL A 83 -6.61 13.35 12.11
N ASP A 84 -6.20 14.53 12.57
CA ASP A 84 -4.85 15.05 12.36
C ASP A 84 -4.46 15.99 13.51
N ILE A 85 -3.17 16.22 13.70
CA ILE A 85 -2.67 17.20 14.67
C ILE A 85 -2.57 18.61 14.08
N SER A 86 -2.37 18.73 12.77
CA SER A 86 -2.19 19.99 12.03
C SER A 86 -3.54 20.65 11.75
N ALA A 87 -3.72 21.87 12.28
CA ALA A 87 -4.90 22.66 12.02
C ALA A 87 -4.93 23.12 10.55
N ALA A 88 -3.75 23.42 9.97
CA ALA A 88 -3.62 23.78 8.57
C ALA A 88 -4.07 22.64 7.63
N SER A 89 -3.67 21.40 7.89
CA SER A 89 -4.10 20.23 7.13
C SER A 89 -5.61 20.02 7.20
N LEU A 90 -6.19 20.11 8.41
CA LEU A 90 -7.63 19.99 8.61
C LEU A 90 -8.41 21.14 7.98
N GLY A 91 -7.85 22.35 7.97
CA GLY A 91 -8.43 23.49 7.26
C GLY A 91 -8.58 23.23 5.76
N HIS A 92 -7.60 22.58 5.14
CA HIS A 92 -7.71 22.19 3.72
C HIS A 92 -8.69 21.04 3.49
N GLN A 93 -8.74 20.05 4.39
CA GLN A 93 -9.77 19.00 4.35
C GLN A 93 -11.17 19.61 4.44
N GLN A 94 -11.35 20.60 5.31
CA GLN A 94 -12.62 21.34 5.45
C GLN A 94 -12.97 22.09 4.15
N TYR A 95 -11.99 22.74 3.50
CA TYR A 95 -12.18 23.33 2.18
C TYR A 95 -12.69 22.32 1.14
N LEU A 96 -12.06 21.14 1.04
CA LEU A 96 -12.47 20.10 0.10
C LEU A 96 -13.85 19.52 0.45
N LYS A 97 -14.11 19.31 1.75
CA LYS A 97 -15.41 18.88 2.29
C LYS A 97 -16.53 19.84 1.87
N ASP A 98 -16.34 21.14 2.06
CA ASP A 98 -17.35 22.15 1.74
C ASP A 98 -17.54 22.28 0.23
N LYS A 99 -16.44 22.31 -0.53
CA LYS A 99 -16.47 22.44 -1.99
C LYS A 99 -17.23 21.29 -2.67
N HIS A 100 -17.05 20.07 -2.19
CA HIS A 100 -17.64 18.87 -2.80
C HIS A 100 -18.87 18.34 -2.04
N GLY A 101 -19.32 19.04 -0.98
CA GLY A 101 -20.48 18.64 -0.20
C GLY A 101 -20.32 17.29 0.49
N LEU A 102 -19.17 17.00 1.09
CA LEU A 102 -18.88 15.70 1.70
C LEU A 102 -19.54 15.58 3.09
N TRP A 103 -20.85 15.36 3.12
CA TRP A 103 -21.62 15.18 4.37
C TRP A 103 -21.20 13.93 5.17
N ASN A 104 -20.55 12.98 4.51
CA ASN A 104 -20.09 11.73 5.09
C ASN A 104 -18.69 11.79 5.72
N LEU A 105 -18.05 12.96 5.74
CA LEU A 105 -16.72 13.17 6.33
C LEU A 105 -16.79 13.94 7.66
N GLU A 106 -16.23 13.41 8.74
CA GLU A 106 -16.05 14.09 10.03
C GLU A 106 -14.56 14.36 10.28
N LEU A 107 -14.23 15.57 10.72
CA LEU A 107 -12.86 16.03 10.93
C LEU A 107 -12.62 16.34 12.42
N HIS A 108 -11.55 15.81 13.00
CA HIS A 108 -11.15 16.10 14.37
C HIS A 108 -9.67 16.47 14.46
N GLN A 109 -9.36 17.55 15.17
CA GLN A 109 -8.00 17.83 15.58
C GLN A 109 -7.64 16.99 16.81
N LEU A 110 -7.09 15.80 16.57
CA LEU A 110 -6.89 14.78 17.58
C LEU A 110 -5.60 13.98 17.30
N PRO A 111 -4.67 13.87 18.27
CA PRO A 111 -3.54 12.95 18.15
C PRO A 111 -4.00 11.49 18.07
N ILE A 112 -3.24 10.64 17.39
CA ILE A 112 -3.57 9.22 17.21
C ILE A 112 -3.66 8.50 18.57
N GLU A 113 -2.84 8.89 19.53
CA GLU A 113 -2.81 8.33 20.89
C GLU A 113 -4.14 8.51 21.64
N GLU A 114 -4.99 9.43 21.20
CA GLU A 114 -6.28 9.76 21.83
C GLU A 114 -7.48 9.27 21.02
N LEU A 115 -7.28 8.43 20.01
CA LEU A 115 -8.37 7.90 19.16
C LEU A 115 -9.53 7.28 19.94
N SER A 116 -9.26 6.67 21.10
CA SER A 116 -10.29 6.08 21.97
C SER A 116 -11.35 7.07 22.45
N THR A 117 -11.04 8.37 22.46
CA THR A 117 -11.99 9.44 22.81
C THR A 117 -13.11 9.63 21.79
N LEU A 118 -12.94 9.11 20.56
CA LEU A 118 -13.99 9.10 19.54
C LEU A 118 -15.15 8.19 19.94
N GLY A 119 -14.89 7.16 20.76
CA GLY A 119 -15.90 6.20 21.21
C GLY A 119 -16.54 5.40 20.08
N ARG A 120 -15.77 5.07 19.04
CA ARG A 120 -16.25 4.40 17.81
C ARG A 120 -15.29 3.30 17.39
N ASP A 121 -15.86 2.23 16.85
CA ASP A 121 -15.10 1.17 16.18
C ASP A 121 -15.31 1.23 14.66
N PHE A 122 -14.24 0.93 13.92
CA PHE A 122 -14.17 1.06 12.47
C PHE A 122 -14.00 -0.29 11.78
N ASP A 123 -14.56 -0.38 10.57
CA ASP A 123 -14.30 -1.51 9.68
C ASP A 123 -12.93 -1.37 9.01
N LEU A 124 -12.52 -0.15 8.69
CA LEU A 124 -11.27 0.16 8.02
C LEU A 124 -10.56 1.29 8.75
N ALA A 125 -9.33 1.07 9.21
CA ALA A 125 -8.48 2.14 9.71
C ALA A 125 -7.24 2.28 8.81
N ILE A 126 -6.94 3.50 8.39
CA ILE A 126 -5.83 3.79 7.48
C ILE A 126 -4.90 4.79 8.14
N SER A 127 -3.60 4.54 8.06
CA SER A 127 -2.56 5.48 8.46
C SER A 127 -1.42 5.42 7.46
N THR A 128 -1.29 6.45 6.63
CA THR A 128 -0.26 6.51 5.59
C THR A 128 0.69 7.67 5.81
N GLY A 129 1.98 7.39 6.03
CA GLY A 129 2.95 8.49 6.18
C GLY A 129 2.95 9.10 7.57
N VAL A 130 2.58 8.34 8.62
CA VAL A 130 2.33 8.92 9.94
C VAL A 130 3.08 8.19 11.06
N LEU A 131 2.83 6.90 11.26
CA LEU A 131 3.38 6.16 12.42
C LEU A 131 4.90 6.24 12.53
N HIS A 132 5.63 6.30 11.41
CA HIS A 132 7.10 6.40 11.40
C HIS A 132 7.65 7.80 11.76
N HIS A 133 6.77 8.78 11.93
CA HIS A 133 7.11 10.12 12.43
C HIS A 133 6.76 10.28 13.92
N MET A 134 6.01 9.34 14.50
CA MET A 134 5.63 9.41 15.91
C MET A 134 6.84 9.16 16.83
N ALA A 135 6.80 9.74 18.03
CA ALA A 135 7.79 9.48 19.06
C ALA A 135 7.76 8.01 19.51
N GLU A 136 6.55 7.45 19.61
CA GLU A 136 6.29 6.05 19.99
C GLU A 136 5.34 5.39 18.97
N PRO A 137 5.87 4.91 17.82
CA PRO A 137 5.07 4.30 16.75
C PRO A 137 4.18 3.14 17.22
N GLU A 138 4.66 2.36 18.19
CA GLU A 138 3.95 1.23 18.78
C GLU A 138 2.68 1.68 19.54
N VAL A 139 2.73 2.83 20.22
CA VAL A 139 1.56 3.43 20.89
C VAL A 139 0.53 3.86 19.85
N GLY A 140 0.97 4.50 18.76
CA GLY A 140 0.09 4.89 17.67
C GLY A 140 -0.56 3.69 16.96
N MET A 141 0.23 2.66 16.68
CA MET A 141 -0.27 1.42 16.07
C MET A 141 -1.29 0.73 16.98
N LYS A 142 -1.03 0.70 18.29
CA LYS A 142 -1.98 0.15 19.28
C LYS A 142 -3.27 0.97 19.36
N ALA A 143 -3.19 2.29 19.35
CA ALA A 143 -4.38 3.14 19.36
C ALA A 143 -5.27 2.90 18.13
N ILE A 144 -4.68 2.70 16.95
CA ILE A 144 -5.41 2.29 15.74
C ILE A 144 -6.04 0.90 15.92
N ALA A 145 -5.26 -0.08 16.38
CA ALA A 145 -5.72 -1.45 16.58
C ALA A 145 -6.91 -1.55 17.54
N ASP A 146 -6.88 -0.76 18.61
CA ASP A 146 -7.93 -0.74 19.63
C ASP A 146 -9.28 -0.24 19.09
N GLN A 147 -9.29 0.54 18.00
CA GLN A 147 -10.53 1.03 17.34
C GLN A 147 -11.02 0.12 16.21
N LEU A 148 -10.40 -1.03 15.96
CA LEU A 148 -10.86 -1.95 14.91
C LEU A 148 -12.02 -2.82 15.41
N ARG A 149 -12.99 -3.09 14.56
CA ARG A 149 -13.97 -4.18 14.75
C ARG A 149 -13.30 -5.56 14.61
N PRO A 150 -13.95 -6.67 15.05
CA PRO A 150 -13.41 -8.03 14.91
C PRO A 150 -12.95 -8.40 13.49
N ASP A 151 -13.73 -8.05 12.47
CA ASP A 151 -13.41 -8.25 11.05
C ASP A 151 -12.71 -7.03 10.39
N GLY A 152 -12.38 -6.02 11.21
CA GLY A 152 -11.80 -4.78 10.77
C GLY A 152 -10.37 -4.93 10.27
N VAL A 153 -9.96 -3.99 9.43
CA VAL A 153 -8.65 -4.00 8.77
C VAL A 153 -7.89 -2.71 9.06
N ALA A 154 -6.64 -2.84 9.49
CA ALA A 154 -5.67 -1.75 9.54
C ALA A 154 -4.83 -1.74 8.26
N CYS A 155 -4.75 -0.58 7.61
CA CYS A 155 -4.01 -0.34 6.38
C CYS A 155 -2.92 0.69 6.63
N ILE A 156 -1.65 0.25 6.61
CA ILE A 156 -0.53 1.05 7.09
C ILE A 156 0.49 1.27 5.97
N MET A 157 0.98 2.51 5.85
CA MET A 157 2.15 2.84 5.02
C MET A 157 3.30 3.39 5.85
N LEU A 158 4.48 2.75 5.72
CA LEU A 158 5.73 3.13 6.39
C LEU A 158 6.86 3.38 5.38
N TYR A 159 7.85 4.17 5.78
CA TYR A 159 9.10 4.31 5.06
C TYR A 159 9.91 3.02 5.02
N ALA A 160 10.30 2.60 3.82
CA ALA A 160 11.04 1.35 3.60
C ALA A 160 12.56 1.62 3.56
N ARG A 161 13.27 1.01 4.51
CA ARG A 161 14.71 1.23 4.75
C ARG A 161 15.54 1.12 3.48
N TYR A 162 15.43 0.00 2.78
CA TYR A 162 16.29 -0.27 1.62
C TYR A 162 15.99 0.63 0.42
N GLY A 163 14.75 1.09 0.27
CA GLY A 163 14.39 2.05 -0.79
C GLY A 163 14.69 3.51 -0.45
N ARG A 164 15.09 3.79 0.79
CA ARG A 164 15.42 5.13 1.27
C ARG A 164 16.91 5.34 1.53
N ILE A 165 17.77 4.36 1.26
CA ILE A 165 19.23 4.47 1.49
C ILE A 165 19.81 5.77 0.90
N GLY A 166 19.47 6.10 -0.34
CA GLY A 166 19.96 7.32 -0.97
C GLY A 166 19.48 8.61 -0.29
N ILE A 167 18.28 8.56 0.30
CA ILE A 167 17.71 9.67 1.08
C ILE A 167 18.45 9.79 2.40
N GLU A 168 18.60 8.68 3.15
CA GLU A 168 19.28 8.66 4.45
C GLU A 168 20.75 9.13 4.34
N ILE A 169 21.44 8.80 3.24
CA ILE A 169 22.78 9.34 2.94
C ILE A 169 22.76 10.87 2.78
N LEU A 170 21.76 11.43 2.09
CA LEU A 170 21.67 12.88 1.94
C LEU A 170 21.22 13.56 3.23
N GLU A 171 20.29 12.96 3.98
CA GLU A 171 19.89 13.44 5.30
C GLU A 171 21.10 13.57 6.23
N SER A 172 22.01 12.58 6.24
CA SER A 172 23.24 12.70 7.05
C SER A 172 24.15 13.85 6.60
N VAL A 173 24.26 14.08 5.29
CA VAL A 173 25.01 15.24 4.76
C VAL A 173 24.36 16.55 5.18
N PHE A 174 23.04 16.65 5.09
CA PHE A 174 22.30 17.85 5.48
C PHE A 174 22.36 18.10 6.99
N GLN A 175 22.41 17.03 7.80
CA GLN A 175 22.66 17.12 9.23
C GLN A 175 24.05 17.67 9.56
N ASP A 176 25.10 17.18 8.89
CA ASP A 176 26.47 17.68 9.06
C ASP A 176 26.62 19.16 8.66
N LEU A 177 25.85 19.59 7.66
CA LEU A 177 25.77 20.99 7.23
C LEU A 177 24.92 21.87 8.16
N GLY A 178 24.25 21.29 9.16
CA GLY A 178 23.37 22.00 10.08
C GLY A 178 22.13 22.59 9.39
N LEU A 179 21.64 21.95 8.33
CA LEU A 179 20.44 22.41 7.63
C LEU A 179 19.20 22.25 8.52
N GLU A 180 18.33 23.25 8.48
CA GLU A 180 17.09 23.30 9.26
C GLU A 180 15.87 23.44 8.35
N GLN A 181 14.66 23.50 8.93
CA GLN A 181 13.41 23.70 8.17
C GLN A 181 13.17 25.19 7.86
N ASN A 182 14.13 25.83 7.18
CA ASN A 182 14.07 27.23 6.77
C ASN A 182 14.39 27.39 5.26
N ASP A 183 14.01 28.53 4.69
CA ASP A 183 14.06 28.74 3.25
C ASP A 183 15.48 28.63 2.68
N GLU A 184 16.50 29.09 3.42
CA GLU A 184 17.92 28.99 3.05
C GLU A 184 18.38 27.54 2.93
N SER A 185 18.04 26.72 3.92
CA SER A 185 18.35 25.29 3.94
C SER A 185 17.66 24.55 2.81
N ILE A 186 16.39 24.89 2.51
CA ILE A 186 15.66 24.29 1.38
C ILE A 186 16.33 24.64 0.04
N GLN A 187 16.82 25.86 -0.14
CA GLN A 187 17.60 26.21 -1.34
C GLN A 187 18.90 25.41 -1.43
N THR A 188 19.57 25.20 -0.31
CA THR A 188 20.78 24.36 -0.24
C THR A 188 20.49 22.92 -0.62
N VAL A 189 19.39 22.32 -0.12
CA VAL A 189 18.94 20.97 -0.52
C VAL A 189 18.69 20.90 -2.03
N ARG A 190 17.96 21.87 -2.59
CA ARG A 190 17.71 21.95 -4.04
C ARG A 190 18.98 22.01 -4.86
N GLN A 191 19.94 22.83 -4.42
CA GLN A 191 21.22 22.96 -5.09
C GLN A 191 22.02 21.66 -5.00
N ALA A 192 22.08 21.04 -3.82
CA ALA A 192 22.75 19.76 -3.64
C ALA A 192 22.19 18.70 -4.60
N ILE A 193 20.87 18.49 -4.60
CA ILE A 193 20.19 17.54 -5.49
C ILE A 193 20.54 17.76 -6.96
N ARG A 194 20.60 19.02 -7.42
CA ARG A 194 20.95 19.37 -8.81
C ARG A 194 22.41 19.10 -9.16
N LEU A 195 23.32 19.15 -8.19
CA LEU A 195 24.77 18.99 -8.38
C LEU A 195 25.24 17.55 -8.21
N LEU A 196 24.40 16.66 -7.65
CA LEU A 196 24.76 15.27 -7.45
C LEU A 196 25.03 14.54 -8.77
N SER A 197 25.97 13.59 -8.72
CA SER A 197 26.19 12.66 -9.82
C SER A 197 24.87 11.96 -10.20
N PRO A 198 24.62 11.72 -11.51
CA PRO A 198 23.54 10.86 -11.97
C PRO A 198 23.59 9.43 -11.38
N ASP A 199 24.74 8.99 -10.89
CA ASP A 199 24.96 7.69 -10.26
C ASP A 199 24.77 7.71 -8.73
N HIS A 200 24.44 8.87 -8.13
CA HIS A 200 24.21 8.93 -6.69
C HIS A 200 23.01 8.04 -6.30
N PRO A 201 23.08 7.26 -5.19
CA PRO A 201 22.03 6.31 -4.79
C PRO A 201 20.62 6.89 -4.62
N VAL A 202 20.49 8.21 -4.47
CA VAL A 202 19.20 8.92 -4.33
C VAL A 202 18.49 9.17 -5.67
N GLN A 203 19.22 9.09 -6.79
CA GLN A 203 18.71 9.45 -8.11
C GLN A 203 17.52 8.61 -8.56
N PRO A 204 17.47 7.28 -8.32
CA PRO A 204 16.29 6.49 -8.64
C PRO A 204 15.03 6.96 -7.90
N TYR A 205 15.16 7.35 -6.63
CA TYR A 205 14.04 7.89 -5.85
C TYR A 205 13.56 9.24 -6.41
N ILE A 206 14.48 10.18 -6.68
CA ILE A 206 14.13 11.51 -7.23
C ILE A 206 13.35 11.39 -8.54
N LYS A 207 13.71 10.43 -9.41
CA LYS A 207 13.03 10.22 -10.70
C LYS A 207 11.56 9.82 -10.56
N ILE A 208 11.18 9.21 -9.43
CA ILE A 208 9.82 8.70 -9.20
C ILE A 208 9.05 9.51 -8.14
N ALA A 209 9.75 10.32 -7.33
CA ALA A 209 9.16 11.15 -6.31
C ALA A 209 8.46 12.35 -6.97
N GLY A 210 7.13 12.33 -6.95
CA GLY A 210 6.31 13.31 -7.65
C GLY A 210 6.20 14.66 -6.94
N ASP A 211 6.67 14.81 -5.71
CA ASP A 211 6.40 15.93 -4.80
C ASP A 211 7.63 16.79 -4.46
N LEU A 212 8.84 16.37 -4.86
CA LEU A 212 10.09 17.10 -4.60
C LEU A 212 10.19 18.46 -5.30
N PHE A 213 9.22 18.81 -6.15
CA PHE A 213 9.11 20.15 -6.71
C PHE A 213 8.64 21.18 -5.67
N ALA A 214 7.90 20.75 -4.64
CA ALA A 214 7.37 21.60 -3.59
C ALA A 214 8.30 21.63 -2.37
N ASP A 215 8.35 22.78 -1.67
CA ASP A 215 9.13 22.95 -0.44
C ASP A 215 8.71 21.95 0.64
N SER A 216 7.40 21.70 0.80
CA SER A 216 6.90 20.72 1.76
C SER A 216 7.37 19.30 1.46
N GLY A 217 7.45 18.90 0.19
CA GLY A 217 7.99 17.59 -0.20
C GLY A 217 9.49 17.45 0.09
N LEU A 218 10.27 18.52 -0.12
CA LEU A 218 11.70 18.54 0.23
C LEU A 218 11.91 18.47 1.75
N VAL A 219 11.12 19.22 2.52
CA VAL A 219 11.18 19.22 3.98
C VAL A 219 10.81 17.83 4.52
N ASP A 220 9.69 17.26 4.07
CA ASP A 220 9.21 15.95 4.51
C ASP A 220 10.17 14.81 4.13
N THR A 221 10.87 14.95 3.00
CA THR A 221 11.79 13.92 2.51
C THR A 221 13.18 14.00 3.14
N PHE A 222 13.76 15.20 3.29
CA PHE A 222 15.20 15.37 3.56
C PHE A 222 15.52 16.16 4.83
N LEU A 223 14.56 16.91 5.38
CA LEU A 223 14.75 17.76 6.56
C LEU A 223 13.75 17.41 7.66
N HIS A 224 13.21 16.19 7.64
CA HIS A 224 12.15 15.78 8.53
C HIS A 224 12.66 15.68 9.98
N GLY A 225 11.95 16.30 10.93
CA GLY A 225 12.41 16.38 12.32
C GLY A 225 12.43 15.04 13.09
N ARG A 226 11.61 14.08 12.66
CA ARG A 226 11.59 12.70 13.17
C ARG A 226 11.15 11.71 12.09
N ALA A 227 12.06 10.96 11.49
CA ALA A 227 11.71 9.92 10.52
C ALA A 227 12.43 8.62 10.86
N LYS A 228 11.68 7.51 10.83
CA LYS A 228 12.22 6.15 11.02
C LYS A 228 11.88 5.30 9.81
N SER A 229 12.86 4.58 9.28
CA SER A 229 12.63 3.59 8.24
C SER A 229 12.49 2.18 8.85
N TYR A 230 11.67 1.36 8.19
CA TYR A 230 11.35 0.00 8.58
C TYR A 230 11.86 -0.97 7.51
N ASP A 231 12.24 -2.18 7.93
CA ASP A 231 12.36 -3.35 7.07
C ASP A 231 11.11 -4.23 7.23
N VAL A 232 11.06 -5.34 6.49
CA VAL A 232 9.96 -6.34 6.57
C VAL A 232 9.72 -6.79 8.02
N ASP A 233 10.77 -7.19 8.73
CA ASP A 233 10.67 -7.72 10.09
C ASP A 233 10.09 -6.63 11.03
N GLY A 234 10.57 -5.38 10.92
CA GLY A 234 10.06 -4.25 11.68
C GLY A 234 8.60 -3.90 11.39
N CYS A 235 8.11 -4.07 10.16
CA CYS A 235 6.68 -3.87 9.83
C CYS A 235 5.81 -4.94 10.51
N ILE A 236 6.25 -6.20 10.47
CA ILE A 236 5.57 -7.33 11.11
C ILE A 236 5.55 -7.14 12.62
N ASP A 237 6.68 -6.77 13.21
CA ASP A 237 6.81 -6.54 14.65
C ASP A 237 5.95 -5.36 15.13
N LEU A 238 5.84 -4.29 14.34
CA LEU A 238 4.95 -3.17 14.66
C LEU A 238 3.48 -3.60 14.69
N ALA A 239 3.02 -4.42 13.74
CA ALA A 239 1.66 -4.95 13.77
C ALA A 239 1.43 -5.86 14.99
N LYS A 240 2.38 -6.77 15.26
CA LYS A 240 2.32 -7.70 16.40
C LYS A 240 2.35 -6.98 17.75
N SER A 241 3.12 -5.90 17.90
CA SER A 241 3.20 -5.13 19.15
C SER A 241 1.86 -4.48 19.54
N ALA A 242 1.00 -4.21 18.54
CA ALA A 242 -0.37 -3.74 18.73
C ALA A 242 -1.39 -4.86 18.93
N GLY A 243 -0.96 -6.13 18.98
CA GLY A 243 -1.85 -7.29 19.10
C GLY A 243 -2.59 -7.65 17.81
N LEU A 244 -2.10 -7.19 16.65
CA LEU A 244 -2.66 -7.54 15.34
C LEU A 244 -1.84 -8.65 14.66
N ASP A 245 -2.53 -9.44 13.85
CA ASP A 245 -1.92 -10.34 12.88
C ASP A 245 -1.55 -9.57 11.61
N PHE A 246 -0.37 -9.84 11.06
CA PHE A 246 0.05 -9.31 9.76
C PHE A 246 -0.65 -10.10 8.65
N GLN A 247 -1.65 -9.51 8.01
CA GLN A 247 -2.41 -10.15 6.92
C GLN A 247 -1.56 -10.25 5.64
N GLY A 248 -0.75 -9.23 5.34
CA GLY A 248 0.14 -9.25 4.18
C GLY A 248 0.37 -7.88 3.55
N TRP A 249 1.17 -7.85 2.49
CA TRP A 249 1.45 -6.64 1.72
C TRP A 249 0.28 -6.27 0.80
N LEU A 250 -0.10 -5.00 0.74
CA LEU A 250 -1.04 -4.51 -0.28
C LEU A 250 -0.39 -4.53 -1.67
N LEU A 251 0.87 -4.07 -1.74
CA LEU A 251 1.71 -4.09 -2.95
C LEU A 251 2.74 -5.19 -2.78
N LYS A 252 2.55 -6.32 -3.45
CA LYS A 252 3.30 -7.57 -3.26
C LYS A 252 4.55 -7.65 -4.11
N ALA A 253 4.56 -7.02 -5.28
CA ALA A 253 5.62 -7.19 -6.27
C ALA A 253 7.05 -6.95 -5.76
N PRO A 254 7.32 -6.02 -4.82
CA PRO A 254 8.66 -5.86 -4.25
C PRO A 254 9.13 -7.00 -3.33
N TYR A 255 8.24 -7.89 -2.90
CA TYR A 255 8.53 -8.93 -1.91
C TYR A 255 8.56 -10.35 -2.51
N TYR A 256 8.40 -10.49 -3.82
CA TYR A 256 8.43 -11.77 -4.52
C TYR A 256 9.28 -11.70 -5.77
N ALA A 257 9.82 -12.84 -6.18
CA ALA A 257 10.56 -12.97 -7.43
C ALA A 257 9.65 -12.76 -8.65
N HIS A 258 10.19 -12.13 -9.70
CA HIS A 258 9.46 -11.80 -10.92
C HIS A 258 9.50 -12.97 -11.93
N ASP A 259 9.24 -14.19 -11.45
CA ASP A 259 9.50 -15.46 -12.14
C ASP A 259 8.74 -15.64 -13.45
N VAL A 260 7.63 -14.91 -13.64
CA VAL A 260 6.85 -14.95 -14.88
C VAL A 260 7.48 -14.09 -16.00
N ALA A 261 8.36 -13.14 -15.63
CA ALA A 261 9.03 -12.21 -16.53
C ALA A 261 10.51 -12.55 -16.78
N VAL A 262 11.11 -13.41 -15.95
CA VAL A 262 12.54 -13.72 -15.95
C VAL A 262 12.73 -15.23 -16.16
N PRO A 263 13.74 -15.68 -16.94
CA PRO A 263 14.03 -17.11 -17.08
C PRO A 263 14.25 -17.80 -15.74
N HIS A 264 13.73 -19.01 -15.59
CA HIS A 264 14.00 -19.84 -14.42
C HIS A 264 15.51 -20.01 -14.21
N GLY A 265 15.96 -19.78 -12.98
CA GLY A 265 17.36 -19.88 -12.60
C GLY A 265 17.49 -20.23 -11.12
N GLY A 266 18.57 -20.94 -10.78
CA GLY A 266 18.74 -21.53 -9.45
C GLY A 266 18.82 -20.53 -8.29
N PHE A 267 18.93 -19.22 -8.54
CA PHE A 267 18.85 -18.21 -7.49
C PHE A 267 17.42 -18.06 -6.94
N TYR A 268 16.43 -17.77 -7.79
CA TYR A 268 15.05 -17.59 -7.33
C TYR A 268 14.41 -18.90 -6.89
N ASP A 269 14.86 -20.06 -7.38
CA ASP A 269 14.44 -21.35 -6.83
C ASP A 269 14.85 -21.50 -5.35
N LYS A 270 16.06 -21.06 -4.99
CA LYS A 270 16.52 -21.05 -3.59
C LYS A 270 15.74 -20.04 -2.75
N VAL A 271 15.43 -18.86 -3.30
CA VAL A 271 14.62 -17.85 -2.60
C VAL A 271 13.21 -18.39 -2.36
N ASN A 272 12.54 -18.92 -3.39
CA ASN A 272 11.17 -19.44 -3.31
C ASN A 272 11.03 -20.68 -2.41
N ALA A 273 12.13 -21.33 -2.03
CA ALA A 273 12.14 -22.42 -1.06
C ALA A 273 12.20 -21.96 0.41
N LEU A 274 12.41 -20.65 0.67
CA LEU A 274 12.42 -20.10 2.01
C LEU A 274 10.99 -20.00 2.59
N PRO A 275 10.84 -19.96 3.93
CA PRO A 275 9.59 -19.53 4.56
C PRO A 275 9.15 -18.15 4.03
N GLU A 276 7.85 -17.91 3.94
CA GLU A 276 7.30 -16.74 3.23
C GLU A 276 7.81 -15.39 3.77
N GLU A 277 7.83 -15.19 5.09
CA GLU A 277 8.39 -13.97 5.69
C GLU A 277 9.88 -13.76 5.31
N LYS A 278 10.63 -14.85 5.14
CA LYS A 278 12.04 -14.78 4.69
C LYS A 278 12.16 -14.54 3.18
N ILE A 279 11.19 -14.96 2.37
CA ILE A 279 11.11 -14.52 0.97
C ILE A 279 10.97 -13.00 0.95
N TRP A 280 10.02 -12.44 1.70
CA TRP A 280 9.80 -11.00 1.72
C TRP A 280 11.04 -10.22 2.16
N SER A 281 11.67 -10.64 3.27
CA SER A 281 12.89 -10.01 3.77
C SER A 281 14.06 -10.13 2.78
N VAL A 282 14.19 -11.22 2.03
CA VAL A 282 15.25 -11.34 1.01
C VAL A 282 14.93 -10.41 -0.16
N MET A 283 13.69 -10.44 -0.66
CA MET A 283 13.30 -9.71 -1.85
C MET A 283 13.28 -8.19 -1.65
N GLU A 284 12.97 -7.67 -0.46
CA GLU A 284 13.06 -6.22 -0.18
C GLU A 284 14.50 -5.69 -0.36
N ARG A 285 15.52 -6.52 -0.09
CA ARG A 285 16.95 -6.18 -0.27
C ARG A 285 17.38 -6.29 -1.73
N ILE A 286 16.64 -7.03 -2.55
CA ILE A 286 16.86 -7.13 -4.00
C ILE A 286 16.16 -5.96 -4.71
N HIS A 287 14.95 -5.60 -4.28
CA HIS A 287 14.11 -4.57 -4.90
C HIS A 287 14.20 -3.22 -4.16
N THR A 288 15.39 -2.62 -4.19
CA THR A 288 15.73 -1.36 -3.51
C THR A 288 15.08 -0.09 -4.10
N LEU A 289 14.16 -0.22 -5.06
CA LEU A 289 13.36 0.92 -5.53
C LEU A 289 12.08 1.12 -4.71
N ASN A 290 11.73 0.17 -3.83
CA ASN A 290 10.57 0.29 -2.98
C ASN A 290 10.86 1.18 -1.77
N ALA A 291 10.52 2.46 -1.84
CA ALA A 291 10.74 3.43 -0.76
C ALA A 291 9.65 3.44 0.33
N ARG A 292 8.56 2.68 0.14
CA ARG A 292 7.40 2.64 1.05
C ARG A 292 6.85 1.24 1.19
N HIS A 293 6.67 0.79 2.42
CA HIS A 293 5.95 -0.43 2.76
C HIS A 293 4.45 -0.12 2.82
N PHE A 294 3.61 -0.92 2.16
CA PHE A 294 2.15 -0.85 2.29
C PHE A 294 1.64 -2.21 2.76
N PHE A 295 1.15 -2.31 3.98
CA PHE A 295 0.69 -3.57 4.56
C PHE A 295 -0.69 -3.48 5.20
N ILE A 296 -1.23 -4.67 5.42
CA ILE A 296 -2.55 -4.91 5.98
C ILE A 296 -2.36 -5.71 7.26
N ALA A 297 -3.03 -5.29 8.33
CA ALA A 297 -3.07 -5.97 9.61
C ALA A 297 -4.51 -6.15 10.08
N THR A 298 -4.78 -7.23 10.81
CA THR A 298 -6.13 -7.57 11.27
C THR A 298 -6.10 -8.06 12.70
N ARG A 299 -7.27 -8.06 13.33
CA ARG A 299 -7.45 -8.71 14.62
C ARG A 299 -7.22 -10.23 14.51
N PRO A 300 -6.61 -10.87 15.52
CA PRO A 300 -6.38 -12.31 15.54
C PRO A 300 -7.69 -13.12 15.59
N GLU A 301 -8.80 -12.50 16.03
CA GLU A 301 -10.13 -13.11 16.00
C GLU A 301 -10.67 -13.31 14.57
N ARG A 302 -10.17 -12.56 13.58
CA ARG A 302 -10.57 -12.72 12.18
C ARG A 302 -10.02 -14.06 11.66
N PRO A 303 -10.87 -14.99 11.17
CA PRO A 303 -10.40 -16.31 10.73
C PRO A 303 -9.38 -16.21 9.60
N LYS A 304 -8.22 -16.89 9.71
CA LYS A 304 -7.17 -16.87 8.67
C LYS A 304 -7.68 -17.36 7.31
N SER A 305 -8.63 -18.29 7.30
CA SER A 305 -9.28 -18.79 6.08
C SER A 305 -10.05 -17.71 5.31
N SER A 306 -10.43 -16.61 5.95
CA SER A 306 -11.15 -15.49 5.32
C SER A 306 -10.25 -14.56 4.51
N TYR A 307 -8.93 -14.63 4.65
CA TYR A 307 -8.01 -13.70 3.98
C TYR A 307 -6.73 -14.33 3.43
N THR A 308 -6.36 -15.52 3.90
CA THR A 308 -5.12 -16.18 3.49
C THR A 308 -5.24 -16.72 2.07
N ILE A 309 -4.38 -16.23 1.17
CA ILE A 309 -4.28 -16.73 -0.21
C ILE A 309 -3.09 -17.68 -0.30
N ASP A 310 -3.35 -18.97 -0.12
CA ASP A 310 -2.33 -20.01 -0.19
C ASP A 310 -2.47 -20.81 -1.50
N PHE A 311 -1.46 -20.73 -2.36
CA PHE A 311 -1.38 -21.47 -3.63
C PHE A 311 -0.65 -22.82 -3.50
N SER A 312 -0.16 -23.17 -2.31
CA SER A 312 0.54 -24.44 -2.06
C SER A 312 -0.42 -25.63 -2.01
N THR A 313 -1.71 -25.37 -1.76
CA THR A 313 -2.72 -26.42 -1.58
C THR A 313 -3.52 -26.69 -2.86
N PRO A 314 -4.08 -27.90 -3.05
CA PRO A 314 -4.96 -28.20 -4.19
C PRO A 314 -6.22 -27.33 -4.27
N GLU A 315 -6.75 -26.88 -3.13
CA GLU A 315 -7.97 -26.07 -3.03
C GLU A 315 -7.80 -24.71 -3.72
N SER A 316 -6.57 -24.23 -3.89
CA SER A 316 -6.29 -23.00 -4.64
C SER A 316 -6.73 -23.03 -6.10
N LEU A 317 -6.99 -24.22 -6.66
CA LEU A 317 -7.63 -24.33 -7.98
C LEU A 317 -9.06 -23.80 -7.99
N ASP A 318 -9.71 -23.70 -6.85
CA ASP A 318 -11.06 -23.17 -6.71
C ASP A 318 -11.06 -21.64 -6.46
N TYR A 319 -9.89 -21.00 -6.42
CA TYR A 319 -9.76 -19.54 -6.40
C TYR A 319 -10.29 -18.92 -7.69
N VAL A 320 -10.96 -17.78 -7.57
CA VAL A 320 -11.46 -16.99 -8.70
C VAL A 320 -10.55 -15.77 -8.90
N PRO A 321 -9.73 -15.72 -9.97
CA PRO A 321 -8.88 -14.59 -10.25
C PRO A 321 -9.65 -13.44 -10.89
N LEU A 322 -9.27 -12.21 -10.55
CA LEU A 322 -9.79 -10.98 -11.14
C LEU A 322 -8.67 -9.95 -11.25
N PHE A 323 -8.72 -9.10 -12.27
CA PHE A 323 -7.74 -8.01 -12.40
C PHE A 323 -7.87 -7.04 -11.23
N ARG A 324 -6.72 -6.60 -10.70
CA ARG A 324 -6.70 -5.45 -9.79
C ARG A 324 -7.06 -4.18 -10.55
N PHE A 325 -7.41 -3.14 -9.79
CA PHE A 325 -7.68 -1.83 -10.36
C PHE A 325 -6.56 -1.34 -11.27
N LYS A 326 -6.94 -0.79 -12.43
CA LYS A 326 -6.02 -0.33 -13.48
C LYS A 326 -5.03 -1.41 -13.98
N CYS A 327 -5.39 -2.69 -13.80
CA CYS A 327 -4.73 -3.81 -14.43
C CYS A 327 -5.62 -4.39 -15.52
N GLY A 328 -5.01 -5.06 -16.50
CA GLY A 328 -5.77 -5.68 -17.57
C GLY A 328 -4.87 -6.32 -18.61
N LEU A 329 -5.49 -6.70 -19.72
CA LEU A 329 -4.84 -7.26 -20.89
C LEU A 329 -5.07 -6.33 -22.08
N ASN A 330 -4.02 -6.04 -22.83
CA ASN A 330 -4.11 -5.33 -24.11
C ASN A 330 -3.30 -6.13 -25.14
N ASN A 331 -3.98 -6.67 -26.15
CA ASN A 331 -3.43 -7.67 -27.08
C ASN A 331 -2.82 -8.86 -26.32
N ASP A 332 -1.52 -9.07 -26.43
CA ASP A 332 -0.74 -10.10 -25.76
C ASP A 332 0.04 -9.58 -24.54
N GLU A 333 -0.16 -8.33 -24.13
CA GLU A 333 0.52 -7.74 -22.98
C GLU A 333 -0.42 -7.56 -21.78
N ILE A 334 -0.06 -8.18 -20.65
CA ILE A 334 -0.68 -7.85 -19.36
C ILE A 334 -0.07 -6.55 -18.83
N PHE A 335 -0.89 -5.68 -18.26
CA PHE A 335 -0.45 -4.38 -17.77
C PHE A 335 -0.98 -4.05 -16.38
N ARG A 336 -0.21 -3.20 -15.69
CA ARG A 336 -0.60 -2.43 -14.50
C ARG A 336 0.11 -1.08 -14.55
N SER A 337 -0.17 -0.18 -13.60
CA SER A 337 0.50 1.12 -13.56
C SER A 337 2.02 0.98 -13.55
N GLY A 338 2.70 1.60 -14.53
CA GLY A 338 4.16 1.59 -14.67
C GLY A 338 4.79 0.27 -15.14
N TRP A 339 4.01 -0.77 -15.47
CA TRP A 339 4.56 -2.07 -15.88
C TRP A 339 3.68 -2.72 -16.96
N ARG A 340 4.31 -3.12 -18.07
CA ARG A 340 3.73 -4.01 -19.09
C ARG A 340 4.61 -5.25 -19.27
N MET A 341 4.01 -6.40 -19.53
CA MET A 341 4.73 -7.66 -19.76
C MET A 341 4.06 -8.46 -20.87
N PRO A 342 4.81 -8.91 -21.89
CA PRO A 342 4.27 -9.79 -22.91
C PRO A 342 3.96 -11.18 -22.33
N LEU A 343 2.85 -11.76 -22.77
CA LEU A 343 2.44 -13.11 -22.41
C LEU A 343 2.80 -14.06 -23.54
N ASN A 344 3.39 -15.20 -23.19
CA ASN A 344 3.63 -16.24 -24.19
C ASN A 344 2.34 -16.98 -24.59
N PRO A 345 2.34 -17.78 -25.68
CA PRO A 345 1.14 -18.48 -26.16
C PRO A 345 0.49 -19.46 -25.16
N ALA A 346 1.22 -19.91 -24.13
CA ALA A 346 0.67 -20.75 -23.07
C ALA A 346 -0.01 -19.92 -21.96
N GLN A 347 0.50 -18.73 -21.66
CA GLN A 347 -0.03 -17.82 -20.64
C GLN A 347 -1.27 -17.06 -21.13
N LEU A 348 -1.24 -16.59 -22.38
CA LEU A 348 -2.26 -15.69 -22.92
C LEU A 348 -3.71 -16.21 -22.77
N PRO A 349 -4.02 -17.49 -23.10
CA PRO A 349 -5.40 -17.99 -22.98
C PRO A 349 -5.95 -18.00 -21.54
N PHE A 350 -5.08 -18.21 -20.54
CA PHE A 350 -5.48 -18.14 -19.14
C PHE A 350 -5.82 -16.71 -18.73
N VAL A 351 -4.98 -15.74 -19.12
CA VAL A 351 -5.20 -14.32 -18.78
C VAL A 351 -6.40 -13.75 -19.53
N GLN A 352 -6.64 -14.17 -20.78
CA GLN A 352 -7.85 -13.82 -21.54
C GLN A 352 -9.14 -14.35 -20.88
N SER A 353 -9.04 -15.40 -20.07
CA SER A 353 -10.18 -16.03 -19.40
C SER A 353 -10.49 -15.42 -18.03
N ILE A 354 -9.73 -14.42 -17.58
CA ILE A 354 -10.01 -13.71 -16.31
C ILE A 354 -11.28 -12.88 -16.47
N ASP A 355 -12.34 -13.31 -15.77
CA ASP A 355 -13.64 -12.63 -15.76
C ASP A 355 -14.17 -12.36 -14.34
N GLY A 356 -13.40 -12.72 -13.31
CA GLY A 356 -13.82 -12.59 -11.91
C GLY A 356 -14.97 -13.50 -11.51
N ARG A 357 -15.26 -14.56 -12.28
CA ARG A 357 -16.35 -15.51 -11.99
C ARG A 357 -15.87 -16.95 -12.01
N ARG A 358 -15.06 -17.33 -12.99
CA ARG A 358 -14.57 -18.70 -13.13
C ARG A 358 -13.37 -18.95 -12.23
N SER A 359 -13.35 -20.12 -11.61
CA SER A 359 -12.18 -20.57 -10.85
C SER A 359 -11.02 -20.95 -11.77
N ILE A 360 -9.82 -21.04 -11.22
CA ILE A 360 -8.64 -21.53 -11.96
C ILE A 360 -8.92 -22.92 -12.58
N ARG A 361 -9.63 -23.79 -11.84
CA ARG A 361 -10.07 -25.10 -12.30
C ARG A 361 -10.98 -25.01 -13.53
N GLN A 362 -12.00 -24.16 -13.47
CA GLN A 362 -12.93 -23.97 -14.57
C GLN A 362 -12.23 -23.40 -15.81
N ILE A 363 -11.34 -22.40 -15.63
CA ILE A 363 -10.53 -21.85 -16.72
C ILE A 363 -9.66 -22.95 -17.35
N ALA A 364 -8.98 -23.78 -16.54
CA ALA A 364 -8.17 -24.88 -17.05
C ALA A 364 -9.00 -25.93 -17.83
N ALA A 365 -10.19 -26.26 -17.33
CA ALA A 365 -11.12 -27.19 -17.98
C ALA A 365 -11.62 -26.66 -19.34
N ASP A 366 -12.03 -25.39 -19.40
CA ASP A 366 -12.47 -24.73 -20.63
C ASP A 366 -11.35 -24.74 -21.69
N LEU A 367 -10.12 -24.43 -21.27
CA LEU A 367 -8.95 -24.44 -22.17
C LEU A 367 -8.58 -25.84 -22.65
N ALA A 368 -8.75 -26.87 -21.81
CA ALA A 368 -8.54 -28.27 -22.20
C ALA A 368 -9.55 -28.69 -23.28
N GLN A 369 -10.81 -28.27 -23.16
CA GLN A 369 -11.86 -28.56 -24.15
C GLN A 369 -11.62 -27.81 -25.46
N ALA A 370 -11.26 -26.53 -25.40
CA ALA A 370 -11.06 -25.70 -26.59
C ALA A 370 -9.84 -26.09 -27.45
N ALA A 371 -8.82 -26.69 -26.85
CA ALA A 371 -7.55 -26.96 -27.52
C ALA A 371 -7.41 -28.37 -28.11
N GLY A 372 -8.35 -29.29 -27.81
CA GLY A 372 -8.20 -30.71 -28.12
C GLY A 372 -6.96 -31.35 -27.45
N PRO A 373 -6.56 -32.57 -27.85
CA PRO A 373 -5.48 -33.32 -27.19
C PRO A 373 -4.06 -32.71 -27.31
N ALA A 374 -3.90 -31.55 -27.97
CA ALA A 374 -2.60 -30.96 -28.31
C ALA A 374 -1.99 -30.03 -27.23
N ARG A 375 -2.73 -29.65 -26.17
CA ARG A 375 -2.26 -28.70 -25.12
C ARG A 375 -2.01 -29.32 -23.74
N GLY A 376 -1.84 -30.65 -23.67
CA GLY A 376 -1.60 -31.38 -22.42
C GLY A 376 -2.88 -31.84 -21.73
N SER A 377 -2.73 -32.60 -20.64
CA SER A 377 -3.89 -33.09 -19.88
C SER A 377 -4.55 -31.95 -19.08
N ALA A 378 -5.81 -32.13 -18.65
CA ALA A 378 -6.47 -31.18 -17.76
C ALA A 378 -5.66 -30.93 -16.47
N ALA A 379 -5.01 -31.96 -15.94
CA ALA A 379 -4.14 -31.86 -14.76
C ALA A 379 -2.89 -31.00 -15.03
N ASP A 380 -2.32 -31.05 -16.24
CA ASP A 380 -1.19 -30.20 -16.62
C ASP A 380 -1.62 -28.72 -16.70
N LEU A 381 -2.80 -28.46 -17.27
CA LEU A 381 -3.37 -27.12 -17.36
C LEU A 381 -3.76 -26.56 -16.00
N GLU A 382 -4.31 -27.36 -15.08
CA GLU A 382 -4.55 -26.96 -13.69
C GLU A 382 -3.24 -26.59 -12.99
N LYS A 383 -2.20 -27.42 -13.11
CA LYS A 383 -0.88 -27.16 -12.53
C LYS A 383 -0.25 -25.89 -13.10
N PHE A 384 -0.35 -25.67 -14.40
CA PHE A 384 0.13 -24.46 -15.07
C PHE A 384 -0.65 -23.23 -14.62
N GLY A 385 -1.99 -23.28 -14.68
CA GLY A 385 -2.87 -22.18 -14.29
C GLY A 385 -2.64 -21.74 -12.84
N ARG A 386 -2.55 -22.69 -11.91
CA ARG A 386 -2.25 -22.39 -10.50
C ARG A 386 -0.94 -21.63 -10.33
N LYS A 387 0.14 -22.09 -10.98
CA LYS A 387 1.45 -21.41 -10.93
C LYS A 387 1.40 -20.04 -11.58
N LEU A 388 0.73 -19.90 -12.73
CA LEU A 388 0.58 -18.64 -13.42
C LEU A 388 -0.16 -17.61 -12.55
N PHE A 389 -1.33 -17.97 -12.01
CA PHE A 389 -2.12 -17.06 -11.18
C PHE A 389 -1.45 -16.75 -9.84
N GLN A 390 -0.66 -17.67 -9.27
CA GLN A 390 0.20 -17.37 -8.13
C GLN A 390 1.19 -16.26 -8.47
N SER A 391 1.88 -16.36 -9.61
CA SER A 391 2.83 -15.33 -10.05
C SER A 391 2.14 -14.00 -10.35
N LEU A 392 0.99 -14.02 -11.03
CA LEU A 392 0.23 -12.79 -11.32
C LEU A 392 -0.30 -12.11 -10.05
N TRP A 393 -0.68 -12.89 -9.04
CA TRP A 393 -1.11 -12.38 -7.73
C TRP A 393 0.08 -11.78 -6.96
N ARG A 394 1.23 -12.47 -6.94
CA ARG A 394 2.48 -11.96 -6.35
C ARG A 394 2.99 -10.67 -6.98
N LEU A 395 2.68 -10.44 -8.26
CA LEU A 395 3.08 -9.27 -9.03
C LEU A 395 2.01 -8.17 -9.13
N ASP A 396 0.97 -8.26 -8.31
CA ASP A 396 -0.10 -7.25 -8.21
C ASP A 396 -0.93 -7.07 -9.51
N PHE A 397 -0.98 -8.05 -10.41
CA PHE A 397 -1.86 -8.00 -11.58
C PHE A 397 -3.28 -8.46 -11.24
N VAL A 398 -3.41 -9.46 -10.38
CA VAL A 398 -4.71 -10.05 -10.00
C VAL A 398 -4.91 -10.04 -8.49
N ALA A 399 -6.17 -9.89 -8.08
CA ALA A 399 -6.64 -10.26 -6.75
C ALA A 399 -7.34 -11.63 -6.85
N ILE A 400 -7.62 -12.23 -5.69
CA ILE A 400 -8.30 -13.51 -5.59
C ILE A 400 -9.59 -13.33 -4.81
N ASP A 401 -10.67 -13.89 -5.34
CA ASP A 401 -11.94 -14.00 -4.67
C ASP A 401 -12.11 -15.38 -4.03
N LEU A 402 -12.38 -15.36 -2.72
CA LEU A 402 -12.65 -16.49 -1.86
C LEU A 402 -14.15 -16.64 -1.53
N SER A 403 -14.99 -15.66 -1.87
CA SER A 403 -16.42 -15.65 -1.54
C SER A 403 -17.19 -16.83 -2.12
N ALA A 404 -16.70 -17.42 -3.22
CA ALA A 404 -17.25 -18.62 -3.82
C ALA A 404 -17.09 -19.89 -2.94
N ARG A 405 -16.36 -19.79 -1.82
CA ARG A 405 -16.19 -20.88 -0.84
C ARG A 405 -17.17 -20.79 0.34
N SER A 406 -17.89 -19.67 0.46
CA SER A 406 -18.75 -19.31 1.60
C SER A 406 -20.14 -19.91 1.53
#